data_AF-A0A952PGQ0-F1
#
_entry.id   AF-A0A952PGQ0-F1
#
_cell.length_a   1.000
_cell.length_b   1.000
_cell.length_c   1.000
_cell.angle_alpha   90.00
_cell.angle_beta   90.00
_cell.angle_gamma   90.00
#
_symmetry.space_group_name_H-M   'P 1'
#
loop_
_entity.id
_entity.type
_entity.pdbx_description
1 polymer ?
#
loop_
_entity_poly.entity_id
_entity_poly.type
_entity_poly.pdbx_seq_one_letter_code
_entity_poly.pdbx_strand_id
1 'polypeptide(L)'
;MSTKTSDTKPASGQPAHKPPGQSAGHQRPKHAPESARLPLARAQRWLAAGEDSARPPLPVFFSPDVLKTIRVHAASDMDNEVGGWLAGRWCHDPQAGTEFIIVEALLPAQQVRSGSTFLTFTHDSQVAMLSALEEQYEDKCIVGWYHTHPRMGIFLSGYDTWLHDHFFPQPWQIALVVEPHAKHGGVFVRQAGELSPRKYRGFYELLSLGAESVVEWGNLKLSATAAPRVEDTQPSAQALQAGAPAAPATKTDQPQPEAPEAAKPPSKSQTEADS
;
A
#
# COMPACT_ATOMS: atom_id res chain seq x y z
N MET A 1 36.26 -34.66 81.01
CA MET A 1 37.21 -34.39 79.91
C MET A 1 36.42 -34.27 78.61
N SER A 2 36.68 -33.19 77.88
CA SER A 2 36.47 -33.02 76.43
C SER A 2 35.05 -32.95 75.86
N THR A 3 34.70 -31.71 75.53
CA THR A 3 33.71 -31.23 74.55
C THR A 3 33.79 -31.92 73.18
N LYS A 4 32.64 -32.18 72.54
CA LYS A 4 32.46 -32.22 71.07
C LYS A 4 30.97 -32.01 70.75
N THR A 5 30.59 -30.82 70.30
CA THR A 5 30.41 -30.40 68.88
C THR A 5 29.05 -30.81 68.33
N SER A 6 28.15 -29.83 68.35
CA SER A 6 26.91 -29.75 67.60
C SER A 6 27.25 -29.62 66.11
N ASP A 7 26.61 -30.40 65.24
CA ASP A 7 26.47 -29.99 63.84
C ASP A 7 25.15 -30.50 63.26
N THR A 8 24.36 -29.53 62.82
CA THR A 8 22.99 -29.64 62.33
C THR A 8 23.03 -29.83 60.83
N LYS A 9 22.30 -30.85 60.37
CA LYS A 9 22.06 -31.21 58.97
C LYS A 9 21.56 -30.01 58.14
N PRO A 10 22.11 -29.73 56.95
CA PRO A 10 21.62 -28.65 56.10
C PRO A 10 20.31 -29.03 55.39
N ALA A 11 19.36 -28.11 55.42
CA ALA A 11 18.13 -28.15 54.64
C ALA A 11 18.42 -27.63 53.22
N SER A 12 18.12 -28.45 52.22
CA SER A 12 18.22 -28.11 50.81
C SER A 12 17.23 -27.00 50.46
N GLY A 13 17.75 -25.86 50.01
CA GLY A 13 16.96 -24.73 49.53
C GLY A 13 16.25 -25.05 48.22
N GLN A 14 14.95 -24.74 48.17
CA GLN A 14 14.18 -24.65 46.94
C GLN A 14 14.56 -23.36 46.18
N PRO A 15 14.80 -23.39 44.87
CA PRO A 15 14.84 -22.16 44.09
C PRO A 15 13.40 -21.68 43.84
N ALA A 16 13.17 -20.41 44.18
CA ALA A 16 11.93 -19.70 43.92
C ALA A 16 11.66 -19.61 42.41
N HIS A 17 10.65 -20.33 41.93
CA HIS A 17 10.07 -20.12 40.61
C HIS A 17 9.39 -18.76 40.56
N LYS A 18 10.05 -17.79 39.92
CA LYS A 18 9.41 -16.56 39.45
C LYS A 18 8.50 -16.95 38.27
N PRO A 19 7.20 -16.61 38.26
CA PRO A 19 6.34 -16.92 37.14
C PRO A 19 6.82 -16.13 35.90
N PRO A 20 6.91 -16.75 34.71
CA PRO A 20 7.25 -16.03 33.50
C PRO A 20 6.13 -15.04 33.19
N GLY A 21 6.51 -13.76 33.07
CA GLY A 21 5.63 -12.72 32.57
C GLY A 21 5.18 -13.10 31.17
N GLN A 22 3.87 -13.26 31.01
CA GLN A 22 3.23 -13.34 29.70
C GLN A 22 3.37 -11.96 29.04
N SER A 23 4.39 -11.75 28.21
CA SER A 23 4.25 -10.82 27.08
C SER A 23 3.68 -11.62 25.91
N ALA A 24 2.38 -11.89 25.98
CA ALA A 24 1.63 -12.35 24.82
C ALA A 24 1.49 -11.14 23.89
N GLY A 25 2.49 -10.92 23.04
CA GLY A 25 2.44 -9.96 21.94
C GLY A 25 1.51 -10.45 20.84
N HIS A 26 0.23 -10.66 21.14
CA HIS A 26 -0.77 -10.79 20.09
C HIS A 26 -0.85 -9.43 19.40
N GLN A 27 -0.39 -9.33 18.15
CA GLN A 27 -0.58 -8.12 17.37
C GLN A 27 -2.05 -7.73 17.38
N ARG A 28 -2.30 -6.51 17.84
CA ARG A 28 -3.55 -5.82 17.61
C ARG A 28 -3.59 -5.51 16.10
N PRO A 29 -4.70 -5.78 15.38
CA PRO A 29 -4.84 -5.27 14.02
C PRO A 29 -4.50 -3.77 14.03
N LYS A 30 -3.66 -3.29 13.10
CA LYS A 30 -3.54 -1.84 12.91
C LYS A 30 -4.90 -1.36 12.41
N HIS A 31 -5.74 -0.93 13.35
CA HIS A 31 -7.13 -0.53 13.10
C HIS A 31 -7.24 0.84 12.42
N ALA A 32 -6.13 1.57 12.31
CA ALA A 32 -6.09 2.90 11.71
C ALA A 32 -4.76 3.10 10.95
N PRO A 33 -4.78 3.89 9.86
CA PRO A 33 -3.57 4.27 9.14
C PRO A 33 -2.70 5.23 9.97
N GLU A 34 -1.39 5.14 9.79
CA GLU A 34 -0.43 6.08 10.35
C GLU A 34 -0.48 7.43 9.61
N SER A 35 -0.40 8.55 10.32
CA SER A 35 -0.35 9.85 9.65
C SER A 35 1.02 10.09 9.01
N ALA A 36 1.06 10.24 7.68
CA ALA A 36 2.30 10.48 6.94
C ALA A 36 2.02 11.16 5.59
N ARG A 37 2.99 11.94 5.07
CA ARG A 37 2.89 12.55 3.73
C ARG A 37 3.20 11.54 2.63
N LEU A 38 2.54 11.67 1.49
CA LEU A 38 2.88 10.90 0.29
C LEU A 38 4.34 11.17 -0.13
N PRO A 39 5.19 10.14 -0.28
CA PRO A 39 6.61 10.31 -0.58
C PRO A 39 6.89 10.59 -2.08
N LEU A 40 6.06 11.40 -2.75
CA LEU A 40 6.14 11.64 -4.21
C LEU A 40 7.46 12.27 -4.64
N ALA A 41 8.07 13.12 -3.82
CA ALA A 41 9.34 13.80 -4.14
C ALA A 41 10.53 12.83 -4.28
N ARG A 42 10.40 11.62 -3.74
CA ARG A 42 11.43 10.56 -3.76
C ARG A 42 10.89 9.28 -4.36
N ALA A 43 9.93 9.39 -5.27
CA ALA A 43 9.31 8.25 -5.90
C ALA A 43 9.11 8.49 -7.39
N GLN A 44 9.25 7.43 -8.17
CA GLN A 44 8.88 7.43 -9.57
C GLN A 44 7.68 6.52 -9.79
N ARG A 45 6.76 6.94 -10.65
CA ARG A 45 5.53 6.20 -10.89
C ARG A 45 5.67 5.30 -12.13
N TRP A 46 5.37 4.03 -11.95
CA TRP A 46 5.18 3.05 -13.01
C TRP A 46 3.68 2.88 -13.27
N LEU A 47 3.28 2.83 -14.54
CA LEU A 47 1.89 2.74 -14.99
C LEU A 47 1.66 1.41 -15.71
N ALA A 48 0.53 0.75 -15.40
CA ALA A 48 0.05 -0.38 -16.18
C ALA A 48 -0.53 0.07 -17.53
N ALA A 49 -0.60 -0.86 -18.49
CA ALA A 49 -1.21 -0.58 -19.79
C ALA A 49 -2.69 -0.19 -19.63
N GLY A 50 -3.08 0.97 -20.17
CA GLY A 50 -4.44 1.49 -20.07
C GLY A 50 -4.75 2.21 -18.75
N GLU A 51 -3.78 2.32 -17.83
CA GLU A 51 -3.88 3.22 -16.68
C GLU A 51 -3.61 4.66 -17.12
N ASP A 52 -4.40 5.60 -16.60
CA ASP A 52 -4.16 7.01 -16.80
C ASP A 52 -3.08 7.54 -15.83
N SER A 53 -2.64 8.78 -16.06
CA SER A 53 -1.73 9.47 -15.14
C SER A 53 -2.42 9.98 -13.87
N ALA A 54 -3.74 9.78 -13.70
CA ALA A 54 -4.45 10.22 -12.50
C ALA A 54 -4.03 9.37 -11.31
N ARG A 55 -4.13 9.90 -10.08
CA ARG A 55 -3.70 9.17 -8.88
C ARG A 55 -4.57 7.91 -8.69
N PRO A 56 -3.98 6.74 -8.40
CA PRO A 56 -4.77 5.54 -8.18
C PRO A 56 -5.55 5.65 -6.85
N PRO A 57 -6.66 4.89 -6.69
CA PRO A 57 -7.46 4.90 -5.45
C PRO A 57 -6.65 4.56 -4.19
N LEU A 58 -5.65 3.68 -4.34
CA LEU A 58 -4.67 3.36 -3.31
C LEU A 58 -3.26 3.45 -3.92
N PRO A 59 -2.50 4.52 -3.68
CA PRO A 59 -1.09 4.58 -4.02
C PRO A 59 -0.29 3.53 -3.25
N VAL A 60 0.50 2.75 -3.99
CA VAL A 60 1.36 1.70 -3.45
C VAL A 60 2.80 2.07 -3.72
N PHE A 61 3.62 2.17 -2.68
CA PHE A 61 5.04 2.49 -2.77
C PHE A 61 5.86 1.27 -2.44
N PHE A 62 6.81 0.89 -3.29
CA PHE A 62 7.77 -0.17 -3.02
C PHE A 62 9.16 0.40 -2.76
N SER A 63 9.82 -0.08 -1.72
CA SER A 63 11.26 0.13 -1.55
C SER A 63 12.05 -0.65 -2.62
N PRO A 64 13.22 -0.14 -3.07
CA PRO A 64 14.07 -0.85 -4.02
C PRO A 64 14.47 -2.24 -3.53
N ASP A 65 14.71 -2.39 -2.23
CA ASP A 65 15.18 -3.66 -1.67
C ASP A 65 14.09 -4.73 -1.70
N VAL A 66 12.82 -4.36 -1.52
CA VAL A 66 11.69 -5.28 -1.74
C VAL A 66 11.64 -5.74 -3.19
N LEU A 67 11.74 -4.83 -4.16
CA LEU A 67 11.70 -5.17 -5.58
C LEU A 67 12.85 -6.09 -5.99
N LYS A 68 14.07 -5.83 -5.49
CA LYS A 68 15.23 -6.73 -5.69
C LYS A 68 14.99 -8.10 -5.07
N THR A 69 14.47 -8.15 -3.84
CA THR A 69 14.22 -9.42 -3.13
C THR A 69 13.14 -10.23 -3.84
N ILE A 70 12.07 -9.59 -4.32
CA ILE A 70 11.03 -10.23 -5.15
C ILE A 70 11.65 -10.80 -6.41
N ARG A 71 12.50 -10.04 -7.12
CA ARG A 71 13.19 -10.53 -8.32
C ARG A 71 14.03 -11.78 -8.04
N VAL A 72 14.83 -11.76 -6.97
CA VAL A 72 15.69 -12.89 -6.60
C VAL A 72 14.84 -14.11 -6.23
N HIS A 73 13.78 -13.92 -5.44
CA HIS A 73 12.91 -15.02 -5.03
C HIS A 73 12.10 -15.57 -6.20
N ALA A 74 11.54 -14.72 -7.06
CA ALA A 74 10.85 -15.13 -8.28
C ALA A 74 11.73 -15.93 -9.26
N ALA A 75 13.05 -15.70 -9.23
CA ALA A 75 14.03 -16.45 -10.02
C ALA A 75 14.50 -17.77 -9.37
N SER A 76 14.09 -18.05 -8.12
CA SER A 76 14.50 -19.26 -7.40
C SER A 76 13.80 -20.52 -7.89
N ASP A 77 12.58 -20.38 -8.42
CA ASP A 77 11.85 -21.42 -9.13
C ASP A 77 11.09 -20.77 -10.29
N MET A 78 11.54 -21.08 -11.50
CA MET A 78 11.00 -20.51 -12.74
C MET A 78 9.89 -21.37 -13.35
N ASP A 79 9.57 -22.51 -12.75
CA ASP A 79 8.59 -23.46 -13.28
C ASP A 79 7.40 -23.68 -12.34
N ASN A 80 7.56 -23.41 -11.04
CA ASN A 80 6.48 -23.44 -10.05
C ASN A 80 6.21 -22.05 -9.46
N GLU A 81 5.01 -21.87 -8.93
CA GLU A 81 4.67 -20.65 -8.20
C GLU A 81 5.47 -20.57 -6.88
N VAL A 82 6.08 -19.41 -6.66
CA VAL A 82 6.67 -19.00 -5.37
C VAL A 82 5.97 -17.74 -4.89
N GLY A 83 6.03 -17.47 -3.59
CA GLY A 83 5.30 -16.33 -3.04
C GLY A 83 5.71 -15.99 -1.62
N GLY A 84 5.07 -14.98 -1.07
CA GLY A 84 5.40 -14.48 0.26
C GLY A 84 4.53 -13.31 0.67
N TRP A 85 4.77 -12.83 1.87
CA TRP A 85 4.04 -11.71 2.44
C TRP A 85 4.79 -10.41 2.25
N LEU A 86 4.02 -9.36 1.99
CA LEU A 86 4.50 -8.00 1.89
C LEU A 86 4.26 -7.32 3.24
N ALA A 87 5.33 -6.83 3.85
CA ALA A 87 5.29 -6.11 5.12
C ALA A 87 5.68 -4.65 4.94
N GLY A 88 5.06 -3.77 5.70
CA GLY A 88 5.24 -2.34 5.56
C GLY A 88 4.28 -1.53 6.41
N ARG A 89 3.85 -0.38 5.90
CA ARG A 89 2.98 0.56 6.61
C ARG A 89 1.77 0.95 5.78
N TRP A 90 0.64 1.05 6.47
CA TRP A 90 -0.59 1.66 5.96
C TRP A 90 -0.70 3.07 6.53
N CYS A 91 -0.78 4.06 5.65
CA CYS A 91 -0.63 5.46 5.96
C CYS A 91 -1.79 6.29 5.42
N HIS A 92 -2.02 7.46 6.00
CA HIS A 92 -2.97 8.47 5.55
C HIS A 92 -2.28 9.85 5.48
N ASP A 93 -2.36 10.50 4.32
CA ASP A 93 -1.89 11.87 4.13
C ASP A 93 -3.01 12.87 4.46
N PRO A 94 -2.93 13.59 5.60
CA PRO A 94 -3.99 14.51 6.01
C PRO A 94 -4.12 15.74 5.10
N GLN A 95 -3.08 16.10 4.33
CA GLN A 95 -3.17 17.22 3.39
C GLN A 95 -3.80 16.79 2.06
N ALA A 96 -3.47 15.58 1.60
CA ALA A 96 -4.00 15.05 0.35
C ALA A 96 -5.33 14.30 0.51
N GLY A 97 -5.75 14.00 1.75
CA GLY A 97 -6.98 13.28 2.06
C GLY A 97 -7.01 11.86 1.48
N THR A 98 -5.85 11.18 1.46
CA THR A 98 -5.70 9.90 0.77
C THR A 98 -4.90 8.92 1.61
N GLU A 99 -5.36 7.68 1.65
CA GLU A 99 -4.61 6.56 2.20
C GLU A 99 -3.62 6.03 1.16
N PHE A 100 -2.54 5.41 1.62
CA PHE A 100 -1.51 4.77 0.80
C PHE A 100 -0.77 3.71 1.60
N ILE A 101 -0.05 2.83 0.90
CA ILE A 101 0.81 1.83 1.54
C ILE A 101 2.27 2.01 1.12
N ILE A 102 3.18 1.74 2.04
CA ILE A 102 4.61 1.63 1.77
C ILE A 102 5.03 0.20 2.08
N VAL A 103 5.52 -0.51 1.07
CA VAL A 103 6.04 -1.88 1.15
C VAL A 103 7.55 -1.81 1.39
N GLU A 104 7.96 -2.26 2.58
CA GLU A 104 9.31 -2.06 3.13
C GLU A 104 10.03 -3.37 3.46
N ALA A 105 9.33 -4.51 3.38
CA ALA A 105 9.92 -5.83 3.55
C ALA A 105 9.15 -6.91 2.77
N LEU A 106 9.89 -7.93 2.36
CA LEU A 106 9.34 -9.18 1.85
C LEU A 106 9.65 -10.29 2.85
N LEU A 107 8.65 -11.10 3.16
CA LEU A 107 8.77 -12.34 3.93
C LEU A 107 8.50 -13.52 2.96
N PRO A 108 9.54 -14.11 2.35
CA PRO A 108 9.40 -15.30 1.51
C PRO A 108 8.64 -16.40 2.25
N ALA A 109 7.60 -16.96 1.64
CA ALA A 109 6.87 -18.05 2.27
C ALA A 109 7.70 -19.33 2.22
N GLN A 110 7.93 -19.89 3.40
CA GLN A 110 8.54 -21.21 3.57
C GLN A 110 7.43 -22.25 3.75
N GLN A 111 7.69 -23.50 3.38
CA GLN A 111 6.74 -24.61 3.58
C GLN A 111 5.37 -24.38 2.91
N VAL A 112 5.36 -23.77 1.72
CA VAL A 112 4.14 -23.61 0.91
C VAL A 112 3.78 -24.92 0.21
N ARG A 113 2.48 -25.16 0.06
CA ARG A 113 2.00 -26.13 -0.95
C ARG A 113 1.84 -25.35 -2.24
N SER A 114 2.79 -25.50 -3.14
CA SER A 114 2.74 -24.88 -4.46
C SER A 114 2.75 -25.94 -5.56
N GLY A 115 2.18 -25.55 -6.70
CA GLY A 115 2.27 -26.24 -7.98
C GLY A 115 2.47 -25.22 -9.10
N SER A 116 2.34 -25.66 -10.35
CA SER A 116 2.47 -24.76 -11.51
C SER A 116 1.34 -23.74 -11.65
N THR A 117 0.25 -23.86 -10.89
CA THR A 117 -0.96 -23.03 -11.03
C THR A 117 -1.63 -22.67 -9.69
N PHE A 118 -0.98 -22.95 -8.56
CA PHE A 118 -1.51 -22.59 -7.25
C PHE A 118 -0.40 -22.45 -6.21
N LEU A 119 -0.64 -21.56 -5.24
CA LEU A 119 0.17 -21.38 -4.06
C LEU A 119 -0.74 -21.27 -2.83
N THR A 120 -0.56 -22.17 -1.86
CA THR A 120 -1.32 -22.18 -0.61
C THR A 120 -0.39 -21.95 0.57
N PHE A 121 -0.73 -20.95 1.39
CA PHE A 121 -0.09 -20.75 2.69
C PHE A 121 -0.63 -21.75 3.71
N THR A 122 0.26 -22.55 4.30
CA THR A 122 -0.11 -23.47 5.38
C THR A 122 -0.26 -22.72 6.70
N HIS A 123 -0.80 -23.38 7.73
CA HIS A 123 -0.81 -22.81 9.08
C HIS A 123 0.61 -22.55 9.59
N ASP A 124 1.52 -23.50 9.37
CA ASP A 124 2.91 -23.38 9.79
C ASP A 124 3.62 -22.22 9.07
N SER A 125 3.33 -22.01 7.78
CA SER A 125 3.86 -20.86 7.03
C SER A 125 3.37 -19.53 7.61
N GLN A 126 2.12 -19.45 8.09
CA GLN A 126 1.58 -18.25 8.74
C GLN A 126 2.23 -18.00 10.09
N VAL A 127 2.43 -19.05 10.90
CA VAL A 127 3.13 -18.93 12.19
C VAL A 127 4.56 -18.44 11.98
N ALA A 128 5.30 -19.04 11.04
CA ALA A 128 6.66 -18.63 10.71
C ALA A 128 6.71 -17.17 10.20
N MET A 129 5.74 -16.76 9.39
CA MET A 129 5.62 -15.37 8.95
C MET A 129 5.39 -14.41 10.12
N LEU A 130 4.47 -14.72 11.03
CA LEU A 130 4.19 -13.87 12.20
C LEU A 130 5.42 -13.72 13.08
N SER A 131 6.13 -14.82 13.37
CA SER A 131 7.38 -14.78 14.12
C SER A 131 8.44 -13.92 13.43
N ALA A 132 8.64 -14.08 12.12
CA ALA A 132 9.60 -13.27 11.38
C ALA A 132 9.23 -11.78 11.35
N LEU A 133 7.93 -11.46 11.27
CA LEU A 133 7.44 -10.08 11.35
C LEU A 133 7.74 -9.46 12.73
N GLU A 134 7.44 -10.19 13.81
CA GLU A 134 7.67 -9.73 15.18
C GLU A 134 9.17 -9.57 15.50
N GLU A 135 10.02 -10.48 15.03
CA GLU A 135 11.45 -10.46 15.31
C GLU A 135 12.21 -9.39 14.52
N GLN A 136 11.78 -9.11 13.28
CA GLN A 136 12.56 -8.29 12.33
C GLN A 136 11.93 -6.94 12.02
N TYR A 137 10.62 -6.76 12.29
CA TYR A 137 9.83 -5.65 11.78
C TYR A 137 8.75 -5.20 12.78
N GLU A 138 9.17 -4.86 14.00
CA GLU A 138 8.29 -4.49 15.13
C GLU A 138 7.29 -3.35 14.81
N ASP A 139 7.64 -2.44 13.91
CA ASP A 139 6.83 -1.28 13.51
C ASP A 139 5.99 -1.51 12.24
N LYS A 140 6.07 -2.70 11.61
CA LYS A 140 5.40 -2.99 10.33
C LYS A 140 4.18 -3.89 10.51
N CYS A 141 3.29 -3.87 9.52
CA CYS A 141 2.18 -4.81 9.40
C CYS A 141 2.19 -5.49 8.03
N ILE A 142 1.40 -6.56 7.89
CA ILE A 142 1.18 -7.20 6.60
C ILE A 142 0.27 -6.33 5.73
N VAL A 143 0.86 -5.80 4.66
CA VAL A 143 0.18 -4.93 3.67
C VAL A 143 -0.28 -5.67 2.43
N GLY A 144 0.04 -6.96 2.32
CA GLY A 144 -0.43 -7.79 1.22
C GLY A 144 0.43 -9.03 1.06
N TRP A 145 0.38 -9.57 -0.15
CA TRP A 145 1.16 -10.73 -0.54
C TRP A 145 1.60 -10.61 -1.99
N TYR A 146 2.53 -11.48 -2.37
CA TYR A 146 2.93 -11.64 -3.74
C TYR A 146 3.08 -13.12 -4.10
N HIS A 147 2.91 -13.42 -5.38
CA HIS A 147 3.25 -14.71 -5.96
C HIS A 147 3.68 -14.59 -7.42
N THR A 148 4.34 -15.63 -7.92
CA THR A 148 4.71 -15.75 -9.33
C THR A 148 3.67 -16.53 -10.12
N HIS A 149 3.58 -16.23 -11.42
CA HIS A 149 2.73 -16.88 -12.41
C HIS A 149 3.57 -17.32 -13.61
N PRO A 150 4.42 -18.37 -13.51
CA PRO A 150 5.35 -18.72 -14.58
C PRO A 150 4.65 -19.02 -15.92
N ARG A 151 4.93 -18.21 -16.95
CA ARG A 151 4.37 -18.32 -18.31
C ARG A 151 2.85 -18.18 -18.40
N MET A 152 2.20 -17.61 -17.38
CA MET A 152 0.74 -17.44 -17.34
C MET A 152 0.29 -16.00 -17.66
N GLY A 153 1.16 -15.01 -17.44
CA GLY A 153 0.84 -13.59 -17.57
C GLY A 153 0.45 -12.98 -16.21
N ILE A 154 -0.22 -11.82 -16.25
CA ILE A 154 -0.59 -11.06 -15.04
C ILE A 154 -2.11 -11.05 -14.87
N PHE A 155 -2.60 -11.90 -13.97
CA PHE A 155 -3.99 -11.96 -13.53
C PHE A 155 -4.06 -12.62 -12.15
N LEU A 156 -5.21 -12.55 -11.48
CA LEU A 156 -5.52 -13.39 -10.32
C LEU A 156 -6.41 -14.54 -10.77
N SER A 157 -6.02 -15.77 -10.43
CA SER A 157 -6.87 -16.94 -10.62
C SER A 157 -8.10 -16.88 -9.70
N GLY A 158 -9.07 -17.78 -9.90
CA GLY A 158 -10.19 -17.91 -8.96
C GLY A 158 -9.71 -18.30 -7.56
N TYR A 159 -8.66 -19.12 -7.48
CA TYR A 159 -8.04 -19.48 -6.22
C TYR A 159 -7.30 -18.31 -5.57
N ASP A 160 -6.57 -17.52 -6.37
CA ASP A 160 -5.84 -16.33 -5.87
C ASP A 160 -6.81 -15.28 -5.31
N THR A 161 -7.94 -15.10 -6.00
CA THR A 161 -9.02 -14.20 -5.56
C THR A 161 -9.60 -14.68 -4.23
N TRP A 162 -9.94 -15.98 -4.12
CA TRP A 162 -10.40 -16.57 -2.86
C TRP A 162 -9.37 -16.40 -1.74
N LEU A 163 -8.09 -16.68 -2.00
CA LEU A 163 -7.01 -16.54 -1.03
C LEU A 163 -6.89 -15.09 -0.56
N HIS A 164 -6.87 -14.13 -1.49
CA HIS A 164 -6.81 -12.72 -1.16
C HIS A 164 -8.01 -12.28 -0.31
N ASP A 165 -9.23 -12.74 -0.63
CA ASP A 165 -10.44 -12.43 0.14
C ASP A 165 -10.42 -13.00 1.57
N HIS A 166 -9.88 -14.21 1.75
CA HIS A 166 -9.92 -14.89 3.05
C HIS A 166 -8.77 -14.48 3.97
N PHE A 167 -7.55 -14.31 3.43
CA PHE A 167 -6.36 -14.03 4.23
C PHE A 167 -5.97 -12.56 4.25
N PHE A 168 -6.45 -11.77 3.29
CA PHE A 168 -6.16 -10.34 3.17
C PHE A 168 -7.46 -9.51 3.03
N PRO A 169 -8.35 -9.55 4.05
CA PRO A 169 -9.69 -8.98 3.95
C PRO A 169 -9.71 -7.45 4.00
N GLN A 170 -8.61 -6.80 4.38
CA GLN A 170 -8.60 -5.35 4.54
C GLN A 170 -8.62 -4.64 3.18
N PRO A 171 -9.35 -3.51 3.04
CA PRO A 171 -9.51 -2.84 1.76
C PRO A 171 -8.22 -2.27 1.17
N TRP A 172 -7.22 -2.01 2.02
CA TRP A 172 -5.90 -1.50 1.66
C TRP A 172 -4.85 -2.59 1.42
N GLN A 173 -5.18 -3.86 1.64
CA GLN A 173 -4.24 -4.96 1.37
C GLN A 173 -4.19 -5.25 -0.13
N ILE A 174 -2.99 -5.60 -0.61
CA ILE A 174 -2.73 -5.80 -2.04
C ILE A 174 -2.33 -7.24 -2.36
N ALA A 175 -2.46 -7.59 -3.64
CA ALA A 175 -1.78 -8.75 -4.22
C ALA A 175 -0.83 -8.26 -5.33
N LEU A 176 0.40 -8.72 -5.33
CA LEU A 176 1.36 -8.48 -6.42
C LEU A 176 1.58 -9.79 -7.17
N VAL A 177 1.35 -9.78 -8.48
CA VAL A 177 1.66 -10.92 -9.35
C VAL A 177 2.88 -10.58 -10.18
N VAL A 178 3.81 -11.54 -10.28
CA VAL A 178 5.01 -11.44 -11.11
C VAL A 178 5.05 -12.58 -12.12
N GLU A 179 5.24 -12.26 -13.40
CA GLU A 179 5.52 -13.25 -14.43
C GLU A 179 7.03 -13.22 -14.72
N PRO A 180 7.81 -14.20 -14.24
CA PRO A 180 9.26 -14.11 -14.26
C PRO A 180 9.90 -14.28 -15.65
N HIS A 181 9.24 -14.93 -16.61
CA HIS A 181 9.82 -15.20 -17.94
C HIS A 181 9.80 -13.98 -18.86
N ALA A 182 8.65 -13.34 -19.00
CA ALA A 182 8.42 -12.12 -19.75
C ALA A 182 8.81 -10.87 -18.94
N LYS A 183 9.21 -11.03 -17.68
CA LYS A 183 9.48 -9.95 -16.73
C LYS A 183 8.30 -8.99 -16.69
N HIS A 184 7.12 -9.50 -16.31
CA HIS A 184 5.96 -8.66 -16.08
C HIS A 184 5.63 -8.60 -14.59
N GLY A 185 4.98 -7.52 -14.17
CA GLY A 185 4.41 -7.44 -12.84
C GLY A 185 3.18 -6.54 -12.79
N GLY A 186 2.33 -6.75 -11.79
CA GLY A 186 1.13 -5.95 -11.62
C GLY A 186 0.56 -6.04 -10.23
N VAL A 187 0.12 -4.90 -9.72
CA VAL A 187 -0.47 -4.78 -8.38
C VAL A 187 -1.99 -4.79 -8.49
N PHE A 188 -2.63 -5.67 -7.74
CA PHE A 188 -4.07 -5.75 -7.61
C PHE A 188 -4.48 -5.10 -6.29
N VAL A 189 -5.42 -4.17 -6.41
CA VAL A 189 -6.01 -3.42 -5.30
C VAL A 189 -7.52 -3.52 -5.40
N ARG A 190 -8.21 -3.56 -4.27
CA ARG A 190 -9.66 -3.43 -4.27
C ARG A 190 -10.06 -2.02 -4.71
N GLN A 191 -11.11 -1.93 -5.51
CA GLN A 191 -11.74 -0.66 -5.88
C GLN A 191 -13.20 -0.71 -5.48
N ALA A 192 -13.64 0.23 -4.64
CA ALA A 192 -14.98 0.22 -4.07
C ALA A 192 -15.35 -1.12 -3.39
N GLY A 193 -14.37 -1.76 -2.75
CA GLY A 193 -14.52 -3.06 -2.07
C GLY A 193 -14.34 -4.28 -2.97
N GLU A 194 -14.35 -4.12 -4.29
CA GLU A 194 -14.26 -5.24 -5.25
C GLU A 194 -12.83 -5.46 -5.73
N LEU A 195 -12.38 -6.72 -5.76
CA LEU A 195 -11.11 -7.11 -6.36
C LEU A 195 -11.35 -7.56 -7.80
N SER A 196 -10.78 -6.85 -8.77
CA SER A 196 -10.89 -7.21 -10.20
C SER A 196 -9.74 -8.13 -10.64
N PRO A 197 -9.98 -9.41 -10.97
CA PRO A 197 -8.91 -10.38 -11.21
C PRO A 197 -8.06 -10.13 -12.46
N ARG A 198 -8.53 -9.26 -13.37
CA ARG A 198 -7.84 -8.93 -14.64
C ARG A 198 -7.36 -7.49 -14.72
N LYS A 199 -7.56 -6.70 -13.65
CA LYS A 199 -7.25 -5.27 -13.65
C LYS A 199 -6.17 -4.97 -12.61
N TYR A 200 -4.93 -5.20 -13.02
CA TYR A 200 -3.77 -4.75 -12.25
C TYR A 200 -3.48 -3.27 -12.53
N ARG A 201 -2.71 -2.68 -11.62
CA ARG A 201 -2.24 -1.30 -11.68
C ARG A 201 -0.72 -1.27 -11.57
N GLY A 202 -0.15 -0.14 -11.94
CA GLY A 202 1.22 0.20 -11.61
C GLY A 202 1.38 0.59 -10.14
N PHE A 203 2.55 1.11 -9.81
CA PHE A 203 2.94 1.45 -8.44
C PHE A 203 4.00 2.55 -8.46
N TYR A 204 4.37 3.03 -7.28
CA TYR A 204 5.48 3.95 -7.10
C TYR A 204 6.70 3.20 -6.60
N GLU A 205 7.82 3.37 -7.27
CA GLU A 205 9.12 2.93 -6.78
C GLU A 205 9.75 4.06 -5.98
N LEU A 206 10.11 3.80 -4.73
CA LEU A 206 10.89 4.73 -3.93
C LEU A 206 12.33 4.77 -4.44
N LEU A 207 12.91 5.96 -4.54
CA LEU A 207 14.26 6.14 -5.03
C LEU A 207 15.25 6.19 -3.85
N SER A 208 16.33 5.41 -3.96
CA SER A 208 17.52 5.62 -3.14
C SER A 208 18.35 6.76 -3.76
N LEU A 209 18.94 7.63 -2.93
CA LEU A 209 19.73 8.77 -3.38
C LEU A 209 20.79 8.34 -4.41
N GLY A 210 20.71 8.87 -5.64
CA GLY A 210 21.66 8.60 -6.71
C GLY A 210 21.58 7.20 -7.34
N ALA A 211 20.56 6.40 -7.00
CA ALA A 211 20.35 5.08 -7.58
C ALA A 211 19.40 5.13 -8.79
N GLU A 212 19.72 4.33 -9.81
CA GLU A 212 18.83 4.05 -10.92
C GLU A 212 17.64 3.18 -10.49
N SER A 213 16.60 3.17 -11.32
CA SER A 213 15.47 2.23 -11.20
C SER A 213 15.94 0.79 -11.08
N VAL A 214 15.29 0.01 -10.20
CA VAL A 214 15.44 -1.45 -10.14
C VAL A 214 14.28 -2.20 -10.81
N VAL A 215 13.25 -1.49 -11.27
CA VAL A 215 12.12 -2.07 -11.99
C VAL A 215 12.52 -2.39 -13.43
N GLU A 216 12.43 -3.67 -13.79
CA GLU A 216 12.70 -4.20 -15.15
C GLU A 216 11.45 -4.74 -15.83
N TRP A 217 10.25 -4.35 -15.39
CA TRP A 217 9.01 -4.96 -15.86
C TRP A 217 8.52 -4.38 -17.20
N GLY A 218 8.51 -5.20 -18.25
CA GLY A 218 8.25 -4.78 -19.63
C GLY A 218 6.81 -4.35 -19.91
N ASN A 219 5.85 -4.76 -19.07
CA ASN A 219 4.44 -4.37 -19.19
C ASN A 219 4.11 -3.05 -18.50
N LEU A 220 5.08 -2.43 -17.81
CA LEU A 220 4.90 -1.15 -17.13
C LEU A 220 5.68 -0.04 -17.83
N LYS A 221 5.14 1.17 -17.76
CA LYS A 221 5.77 2.36 -18.33
C LYS A 221 6.05 3.37 -17.25
N LEU A 222 7.26 3.93 -17.27
CA LEU A 222 7.59 5.06 -16.41
C LEU A 222 6.68 6.24 -16.77
N SER A 223 5.96 6.78 -15.80
CA SER A 223 5.19 7.99 -15.96
C SER A 223 6.14 9.16 -16.10
N ALA A 224 6.03 9.90 -17.20
CA ALA A 224 6.69 11.19 -17.32
C ALA A 224 6.11 12.11 -16.23
N THR A 225 6.81 12.24 -15.11
CA THR A 225 6.33 13.05 -14.01
C THR A 225 6.48 14.51 -14.44
N ALA A 226 5.38 15.24 -14.59
CA ALA A 226 5.42 16.69 -14.49
C ALA A 226 5.84 17.00 -13.04
N ALA A 227 7.12 17.30 -12.83
CA ALA A 227 7.56 17.89 -11.57
C ALA A 227 6.63 19.09 -11.28
N PRO A 228 6.17 19.29 -10.03
CA PRO A 228 5.58 20.56 -9.68
C PRO A 228 6.67 21.60 -9.93
N ARG A 229 6.50 22.43 -10.96
CA ARG A 229 7.25 23.67 -11.09
C ARG A 229 6.94 24.42 -9.80
N VAL A 230 7.92 24.48 -8.91
CA VAL A 230 7.95 25.55 -7.92
C VAL A 230 8.07 26.80 -8.77
N GLU A 231 6.95 27.49 -9.00
CA GLU A 231 6.99 28.85 -9.49
C GLU A 231 7.68 29.65 -8.39
N ASP A 232 8.98 29.90 -8.56
CA ASP A 232 9.69 30.96 -7.86
C ASP A 232 8.96 32.26 -8.18
N THR A 233 7.99 32.61 -7.34
CA THR A 233 7.44 33.95 -7.30
C THR A 233 8.49 34.82 -6.61
N GLN A 234 9.53 35.20 -7.36
CA GLN A 234 10.37 36.32 -6.97
C GLN A 234 9.54 37.61 -7.10
N PRO A 235 9.39 38.41 -6.03
CA PRO A 235 8.74 39.71 -6.14
C PRO A 235 9.68 40.66 -6.89
N SER A 236 9.34 41.01 -8.14
CA SER A 236 10.05 42.08 -8.83
C SER A 236 9.62 43.43 -8.24
N ALA A 237 10.46 43.93 -7.33
CA ALA A 237 10.47 45.32 -6.94
C ALA A 237 11.00 46.16 -8.11
N GLN A 238 10.09 46.75 -8.89
CA GLN A 238 10.39 47.94 -9.67
C GLN A 238 9.27 48.96 -9.47
N ALA A 239 9.43 49.76 -8.42
CA ALA A 239 8.85 51.09 -8.36
C ALA A 239 9.88 52.08 -8.93
N LEU A 240 9.44 52.94 -9.84
CA LEU A 240 9.79 54.37 -10.02
C LEU A 240 9.92 54.76 -11.49
N GLN A 241 8.82 55.22 -12.08
CA GLN A 241 8.81 56.54 -12.72
C GLN A 241 7.40 57.12 -12.77
N ALA A 242 7.31 58.37 -12.31
CA ALA A 242 6.11 59.15 -12.10
C ALA A 242 5.73 59.98 -13.35
N GLY A 243 4.44 60.25 -13.50
CA GLY A 243 3.89 61.23 -14.46
C GLY A 243 2.37 61.26 -14.46
N ALA A 244 1.78 62.13 -13.63
CA ALA A 244 0.33 62.41 -13.51
C ALA A 244 -0.18 63.39 -14.62
N PRO A 245 -1.43 63.90 -14.61
CA PRO A 245 -2.77 63.30 -14.38
C PRO A 245 -3.78 63.67 -15.52
N ALA A 246 -4.95 63.02 -15.57
CA ALA A 246 -6.18 63.62 -16.11
C ALA A 246 -7.44 62.97 -15.51
N ALA A 247 -8.34 63.82 -14.99
CA ALA A 247 -9.69 63.48 -14.51
C ALA A 247 -10.74 64.07 -15.47
N PRO A 248 -12.06 64.02 -15.17
CA PRO A 248 -12.95 62.86 -15.23
C PRO A 248 -14.12 63.10 -16.22
N ALA A 249 -14.90 62.06 -16.56
CA ALA A 249 -16.21 62.24 -17.20
C ALA A 249 -17.25 61.25 -16.63
N THR A 250 -18.24 61.84 -15.96
CA THR A 250 -19.52 61.27 -15.51
C THR A 250 -20.48 61.01 -16.67
N LYS A 251 -21.29 59.92 -16.62
CA LYS A 251 -22.77 59.95 -16.47
C LYS A 251 -23.45 58.58 -16.72
N THR A 252 -24.38 58.23 -15.80
CA THR A 252 -25.74 57.60 -15.95
C THR A 252 -25.99 56.55 -17.05
N ASP A 253 -26.72 55.45 -16.87
CA ASP A 253 -27.96 55.20 -16.11
C ASP A 253 -28.23 53.67 -16.02
N GLN A 254 -29.09 53.26 -15.09
CA GLN A 254 -29.66 51.90 -14.89
C GLN A 254 -30.70 51.52 -16.00
N PRO A 255 -31.31 50.29 -16.11
CA PRO A 255 -31.63 49.32 -15.06
C PRO A 255 -31.53 47.80 -15.38
N GLN A 256 -31.78 46.99 -14.33
CA GLN A 256 -31.90 45.52 -14.27
C GLN A 256 -32.95 44.91 -15.21
N PRO A 257 -32.85 43.59 -15.47
CA PRO A 257 -34.03 42.74 -15.38
C PRO A 257 -33.85 41.46 -14.55
N GLU A 258 -35.02 40.88 -14.27
CA GLU A 258 -35.44 39.93 -13.25
C GLU A 258 -34.88 38.49 -13.31
N ALA A 259 -35.06 37.82 -12.17
CA ALA A 259 -34.79 36.40 -11.92
C ALA A 259 -35.80 35.46 -12.62
N PRO A 260 -35.41 34.23 -12.99
CA PRO A 260 -36.35 33.21 -13.40
C PRO A 260 -36.88 32.38 -12.21
N GLU A 261 -38.21 32.22 -12.25
CA GLU A 261 -39.09 31.50 -11.35
C GLU A 261 -38.90 29.97 -11.38
N ALA A 262 -39.09 29.34 -10.21
CA ALA A 262 -38.91 27.92 -9.98
C ALA A 262 -40.08 27.07 -10.53
N ALA A 263 -39.76 26.05 -11.33
CA ALA A 263 -40.69 25.04 -11.80
C ALA A 263 -41.00 23.99 -10.72
N LYS A 264 -42.30 23.75 -10.47
CA LYS A 264 -42.83 22.65 -9.65
C LYS A 264 -42.71 21.28 -10.36
N PRO A 265 -42.57 20.17 -9.61
CA PRO A 265 -42.45 18.83 -10.18
C PRO A 265 -43.81 18.23 -10.58
N PRO A 266 -43.86 17.33 -11.59
CA PRO A 266 -45.09 16.65 -11.98
C PRO A 266 -45.46 15.49 -11.03
N SER A 267 -46.77 15.35 -10.88
CA SER A 267 -47.50 14.34 -10.11
C SER A 267 -47.34 12.94 -10.68
N LYS A 268 -47.28 11.94 -9.79
CA LYS A 268 -47.38 10.51 -10.10
C LYS A 268 -48.82 10.20 -10.56
N SER A 269 -48.95 9.46 -11.65
CA SER A 269 -50.17 8.74 -12.02
C SER A 269 -49.88 7.25 -11.95
N GLN A 270 -50.59 6.58 -11.05
CA GLN A 270 -50.73 5.13 -10.99
C GLN A 270 -51.63 4.69 -12.15
N THR A 271 -51.26 3.61 -12.83
CA THR A 271 -52.17 2.83 -13.66
C THR A 271 -52.24 1.45 -13.01
N GLU A 272 -53.33 1.20 -12.29
CA GLU A 272 -53.75 -0.13 -11.87
C GLU A 272 -54.44 -0.86 -13.03
N ALA A 273 -54.37 -2.18 -12.93
CA ALA A 273 -54.73 -3.17 -13.92
C ALA A 273 -56.24 -3.27 -14.16
N ASP A 274 -56.58 -3.70 -15.38
CA ASP A 274 -57.90 -4.24 -15.70
C ASP A 274 -57.71 -5.57 -16.45
N SER A 275 -58.36 -6.60 -15.87
CA SER A 275 -58.82 -7.89 -16.42
C SER A 275 -57.82 -8.89 -17.03
#